data_AF-A0A0S9D1D7-F1
#
_entry.id   AF-A0A0S9D1D7-F1
#
_cell.length_a   1.000
_cell.length_b   1.000
_cell.length_c   1.000
_cell.angle_alpha   90.00
_cell.angle_beta   90.00
_cell.angle_gamma   90.00
#
_symmetry.space_group_name_H-M   'P 1'
#
loop_
_entity.id
_entity.type
_entity.pdbx_description
1 polymer ?
#
loop_
_entity_poly.entity_id
_entity_poly.type
_entity_poly.pdbx_seq_one_letter_code
_entity_poly.pdbx_strand_id
1 'polypeptide(L)'
;MPDIYYPGIAAGDAASVGPDGVVSAIVTSNTTYQVFEENDTTFSNPLTIKTPSGLTRLDVPVGALPIFPDVYVVSENFHHIWKSGNLSFRRDSNDAKDAAVIAARDDAELARIAAEISADAAEEAKQFAQGPTDEQVDEAFKRASRPSNLALAPDGVPYILLGANDITVYQGTDGNYYFTG
;
A
#
# COMPACT_ATOMS: atom_id res chain seq x y z
N MET A 1 -10.37 -22.49 8.77
CA MET A 1 -11.51 -21.58 8.54
C MET A 1 -11.58 -20.61 9.70
N PRO A 2 -11.67 -19.29 9.44
CA PRO A 2 -11.78 -18.28 10.49
C PRO A 2 -13.14 -18.34 11.20
N ASP A 3 -13.19 -17.73 12.37
CA ASP A 3 -14.40 -17.55 13.17
C ASP A 3 -14.92 -16.13 12.94
N ILE A 4 -16.07 -16.01 12.29
CA ILE A 4 -16.68 -14.73 11.91
C ILE A 4 -17.71 -14.33 12.96
N TYR A 5 -17.53 -13.18 13.59
CA TYR A 5 -18.39 -12.73 14.69
C TYR A 5 -19.71 -12.11 14.20
N TYR A 6 -20.80 -12.52 14.84
CA TYR A 6 -22.12 -11.94 14.68
C TYR A 6 -22.61 -11.47 16.05
N PRO A 7 -22.79 -10.15 16.24
CA PRO A 7 -23.35 -9.65 17.49
C PRO A 7 -24.83 -10.06 17.60
N GLY A 8 -25.29 -10.18 18.83
CA GLY A 8 -26.69 -10.39 19.12
C GLY A 8 -27.53 -9.20 18.65
N ILE A 9 -28.68 -9.50 18.06
CA ILE A 9 -29.62 -8.48 17.57
C ILE A 9 -31.03 -8.80 18.05
N ALA A 10 -31.79 -7.77 18.42
CA ALA A 10 -33.20 -7.91 18.75
C ALA A 10 -34.06 -7.99 17.47
N ALA A 11 -35.16 -8.73 17.53
CA ALA A 11 -36.23 -8.70 16.53
C ALA A 11 -36.71 -7.27 16.28
N GLY A 12 -36.78 -6.91 15.00
CA GLY A 12 -37.37 -5.64 14.57
C GLY A 12 -36.42 -4.45 14.61
N ASP A 13 -35.12 -4.65 14.86
CA ASP A 13 -34.15 -3.58 14.68
C ASP A 13 -33.92 -3.30 13.18
N ALA A 14 -34.55 -2.23 12.70
CA ALA A 14 -34.43 -1.71 11.35
C ALA A 14 -33.01 -1.24 10.97
N ALA A 15 -32.06 -1.21 11.91
CA ALA A 15 -30.65 -0.97 11.60
C ALA A 15 -29.94 -2.19 10.96
N SER A 16 -30.58 -3.37 10.95
CA SER A 16 -30.05 -4.60 10.33
C SER A 16 -30.45 -4.75 8.85
N VAL A 17 -31.01 -3.71 8.25
CA VAL A 17 -31.55 -3.72 6.89
C VAL A 17 -30.39 -3.53 5.92
N GLY A 18 -30.19 -4.53 5.04
CA GLY A 18 -29.31 -4.36 3.88
C GLY A 18 -29.75 -3.15 3.03
N PRO A 19 -28.86 -2.60 2.19
CA PRO A 19 -29.12 -1.37 1.41
C PRO A 19 -30.41 -1.40 0.55
N ASP A 20 -30.96 -2.59 0.29
CA ASP A 20 -32.11 -2.79 -0.59
C ASP A 20 -33.49 -2.68 0.08
N GLY A 21 -33.57 -2.30 1.37
CA GLY A 21 -34.85 -1.93 2.00
C GLY A 21 -35.87 -3.07 2.15
N VAL A 22 -35.50 -4.33 1.87
CA VAL A 22 -36.36 -5.49 2.11
C VAL A 22 -36.33 -5.79 3.61
N VAL A 23 -37.41 -5.42 4.30
CA VAL A 23 -37.65 -5.78 5.69
C VAL A 23 -37.80 -7.31 5.77
N SER A 24 -36.70 -8.02 5.95
CA SER A 24 -36.72 -9.46 6.21
C SER A 24 -37.26 -9.67 7.61
N ALA A 25 -38.38 -10.38 7.71
CA ALA A 25 -39.16 -10.57 8.92
C ALA A 25 -38.31 -11.07 10.11
N ILE A 26 -38.03 -10.13 11.02
CA ILE A 26 -38.24 -10.17 12.46
C ILE A 26 -38.05 -11.58 13.05
N VAL A 27 -36.81 -11.87 13.46
CA VAL A 27 -36.41 -12.93 14.39
C VAL A 27 -37.58 -13.47 15.21
N THR A 28 -37.98 -14.74 15.02
CA THR A 28 -39.13 -15.30 15.73
C THR A 28 -38.70 -15.86 17.09
N SER A 29 -39.50 -15.57 18.12
CA SER A 29 -39.28 -16.14 19.46
C SER A 29 -39.41 -17.67 19.46
N ASN A 30 -38.72 -18.34 20.37
CA ASN A 30 -38.76 -19.81 20.55
C ASN A 30 -38.51 -20.57 19.24
N THR A 31 -37.58 -20.08 18.44
CA THR A 31 -37.27 -20.62 17.11
C THR A 31 -35.79 -20.98 17.04
N THR A 32 -35.46 -21.99 16.24
CA THR A 32 -34.07 -22.38 16.01
C THR A 32 -33.69 -22.09 14.57
N TYR A 33 -32.58 -21.37 14.38
CA TYR A 33 -32.05 -21.04 13.06
C TYR A 33 -30.83 -21.89 12.74
N GLN A 34 -30.59 -22.14 11.46
CA GLN A 34 -29.35 -22.68 10.93
C GLN A 34 -28.71 -21.65 10.01
N VAL A 35 -27.39 -21.67 9.93
CA VAL A 35 -26.60 -20.71 9.15
C VAL A 35 -26.05 -21.43 7.92
N PHE A 36 -26.10 -20.78 6.77
CA PHE A 36 -25.65 -21.33 5.49
C PHE A 36 -24.80 -20.32 4.75
N GLU A 37 -23.94 -20.82 3.86
CA GLU A 37 -23.28 -19.99 2.87
C GLU A 37 -24.29 -19.33 1.93
N GLU A 38 -24.00 -18.12 1.47
CA GLU A 38 -24.88 -17.38 0.56
C GLU A 38 -25.11 -18.11 -0.78
N ASN A 39 -24.12 -18.90 -1.21
CA ASN A 39 -24.22 -19.72 -2.42
C ASN A 39 -24.95 -21.06 -2.21
N ASP A 40 -25.24 -21.48 -0.97
CA ASP A 40 -26.04 -22.68 -0.70
C ASP A 40 -27.54 -22.37 -0.85
N THR A 41 -28.01 -22.43 -2.09
CA THR A 41 -29.42 -22.24 -2.44
C THR A 41 -30.32 -23.41 -2.01
N THR A 42 -29.73 -24.55 -1.66
CA THR A 42 -30.46 -25.76 -1.25
C THR A 42 -30.61 -25.90 0.26
N PHE A 43 -29.84 -25.11 1.03
CA PHE A 43 -29.80 -25.13 2.49
C PHE A 43 -29.54 -26.54 3.05
N SER A 44 -28.63 -27.27 2.43
CA SER A 44 -28.32 -28.65 2.79
C SER A 44 -27.12 -28.78 3.71
N ASN A 45 -26.21 -27.79 3.69
CA ASN A 45 -24.94 -27.85 4.41
C ASN A 45 -24.88 -26.72 5.45
N PRO A 46 -25.47 -26.92 6.64
CA PRO A 46 -25.41 -25.91 7.69
C PRO A 46 -23.96 -25.70 8.15
N LEU A 47 -23.58 -24.43 8.28
CA LEU A 47 -22.30 -24.01 8.81
C LEU A 47 -22.21 -24.30 10.31
N THR A 48 -20.99 -24.59 10.74
CA THR A 48 -20.70 -24.73 12.17
C THR A 48 -20.70 -23.36 12.82
N ILE A 49 -21.35 -23.26 13.97
CA ILE A 49 -21.33 -22.06 14.81
C ILE A 49 -20.62 -22.36 16.13
N LYS A 50 -20.09 -21.33 16.77
CA LYS A 50 -19.56 -21.37 18.12
C LYS A 50 -20.26 -20.32 18.98
N THR A 51 -20.64 -20.71 20.20
CA THR A 51 -21.10 -19.74 21.20
C THR A 51 -19.90 -18.93 21.73
N PRO A 52 -20.12 -17.80 22.43
CA PRO A 52 -19.04 -17.05 23.08
C PRO A 52 -18.28 -17.86 24.13
N SER A 53 -18.90 -18.91 24.67
CA SER A 53 -18.25 -19.89 25.55
C SER A 53 -17.42 -20.95 24.81
N GLY A 54 -17.35 -20.89 23.48
CA GLY A 54 -16.58 -21.82 22.64
C GLY A 54 -17.29 -23.13 22.29
N LEU A 55 -18.56 -23.31 22.64
CA LEU A 55 -19.31 -24.53 22.33
C LEU A 55 -19.73 -24.54 20.86
N THR A 56 -19.42 -25.62 20.16
CA THR A 56 -19.80 -25.83 18.76
C THR A 56 -21.23 -26.33 18.64
N ARG A 57 -21.97 -25.80 17.66
CA ARG A 57 -23.34 -26.21 17.31
C ARG A 57 -23.58 -26.07 15.81
N LEU A 58 -24.72 -26.55 15.33
CA LEU A 58 -25.23 -26.31 13.97
C LEU A 58 -26.49 -25.44 13.96
N ASP A 59 -26.92 -25.01 15.14
CA ASP A 59 -28.23 -24.43 15.38
C ASP A 59 -28.15 -23.30 16.39
N VAL A 60 -28.84 -22.20 16.09
CA VAL A 60 -28.89 -20.98 16.88
C VAL A 60 -30.26 -20.88 17.53
N PRO A 61 -30.38 -21.21 18.82
CA PRO A 61 -31.65 -21.08 19.52
C PRO A 61 -31.95 -19.62 19.83
N VAL A 62 -33.12 -19.16 19.42
CA VAL A 62 -33.71 -17.88 19.81
C VAL A 62 -34.72 -18.13 20.91
N GLY A 63 -34.54 -17.47 22.06
CA GLY A 63 -35.39 -17.65 23.23
C GLY A 63 -36.77 -17.00 23.11
N ALA A 64 -37.48 -16.93 24.24
CA ALA A 64 -38.78 -16.28 24.31
C ALA A 64 -38.72 -14.78 24.03
N LEU A 65 -37.62 -14.13 24.43
CA LEU A 65 -37.26 -12.83 23.90
C LEU A 65 -36.65 -13.07 22.51
N PRO A 66 -37.21 -12.47 21.45
CA PRO A 66 -36.77 -12.69 20.08
C PRO A 66 -35.44 -11.98 19.80
N ILE A 67 -34.38 -12.40 20.50
CA ILE A 67 -33.04 -11.83 20.44
C ILE A 67 -32.13 -12.95 19.94
N PHE A 68 -31.43 -12.68 18.84
CA PHE A 68 -30.32 -13.52 18.42
C PHE A 68 -29.19 -13.41 19.45
N PRO A 69 -28.63 -14.54 19.91
CA PRO A 69 -27.43 -14.49 20.72
C PRO A 69 -26.22 -14.09 19.87
N ASP A 70 -25.18 -13.61 20.54
CA ASP A 70 -23.84 -13.53 20.00
C ASP A 70 -23.37 -14.93 19.56
N VAL A 71 -22.81 -15.02 18.37
CA VAL A 71 -22.20 -16.26 17.87
C VAL A 71 -21.02 -15.98 16.96
N TYR A 72 -20.21 -17.01 16.74
CA TYR A 72 -19.19 -17.03 15.70
C TYR A 72 -19.56 -18.08 14.66
N VAL A 73 -19.47 -17.74 13.38
CA VAL A 73 -19.72 -18.67 12.27
C VAL A 73 -18.37 -19.10 11.71
N VAL A 74 -18.15 -20.41 11.59
CA VAL A 74 -16.92 -20.96 11.00
C VAL A 74 -17.06 -20.93 9.48
N SER A 75 -16.53 -19.90 8.84
CA SER A 75 -16.59 -19.70 7.39
C SER A 75 -15.46 -18.76 6.94
N GLU A 76 -15.15 -18.78 5.64
CA GLU A 76 -14.26 -17.81 4.99
C GLU A 76 -14.99 -16.56 4.52
N ASN A 77 -16.32 -16.58 4.49
CA ASN A 77 -17.15 -15.49 4.00
C ASN A 77 -17.71 -14.65 5.16
N PHE A 78 -17.98 -13.37 4.88
CA PHE A 78 -18.51 -12.45 5.89
C PHE A 78 -20.03 -12.27 5.84
N HIS A 79 -20.71 -12.96 4.93
CA HIS A 79 -22.12 -12.83 4.66
C HIS A 79 -22.76 -14.21 4.65
N HIS A 80 -23.84 -14.40 5.40
CA HIS A 80 -24.48 -15.71 5.53
C HIS A 80 -26.00 -15.60 5.52
N ILE A 81 -26.65 -16.70 5.14
CA ILE A 81 -28.10 -16.85 5.20
C ILE A 81 -28.49 -17.56 6.48
N TRP A 82 -29.43 -16.97 7.21
CA TRP A 82 -29.97 -17.46 8.45
C TRP A 82 -31.39 -17.96 8.20
N LYS A 83 -31.61 -19.27 8.40
CA LYS A 83 -32.85 -19.93 7.99
C LYS A 83 -33.50 -20.69 9.14
N SER A 84 -34.82 -20.55 9.24
CA SER A 84 -35.67 -21.40 10.09
C SER A 84 -37.01 -21.65 9.38
N GLY A 85 -37.24 -22.90 8.96
CA GLY A 85 -38.42 -23.23 8.14
C GLY A 85 -38.54 -22.33 6.91
N ASN A 86 -39.66 -21.61 6.81
CA ASN A 86 -39.95 -20.67 5.71
C ASN A 86 -39.30 -19.29 5.89
N LEU A 87 -38.69 -19.01 7.04
CA LEU A 87 -37.99 -17.76 7.30
C LEU A 87 -36.55 -17.88 6.83
N SER A 88 -36.09 -16.92 6.05
CA SER A 88 -34.69 -16.81 5.62
C SER A 88 -34.32 -15.35 5.45
N PHE A 89 -33.13 -14.98 5.89
CA PHE A 89 -32.61 -13.63 5.71
C PHE A 89 -31.09 -13.63 5.69
N ARG A 90 -30.51 -12.64 5.02
CA ARG A 90 -29.06 -12.41 4.99
C ARG A 90 -28.64 -11.61 6.22
N ARG A 91 -27.51 -11.98 6.82
CA ARG A 91 -26.79 -11.13 7.78
C ARG A 91 -25.37 -10.93 7.30
N ASP A 92 -24.90 -9.71 7.50
CA ASP A 92 -23.52 -9.32 7.27
C ASP A 92 -22.80 -9.21 8.61
N SER A 93 -21.61 -9.78 8.71
CA SER A 93 -20.77 -9.67 9.91
C SER A 93 -20.21 -8.25 10.05
N ASN A 94 -19.99 -7.81 11.29
CA ASN A 94 -19.24 -6.59 11.55
C ASN A 94 -17.76 -6.74 11.15
N ASP A 95 -17.22 -7.96 11.18
CA ASP A 95 -15.85 -8.23 10.72
C ASP A 95 -15.67 -7.86 9.25
N ALA A 96 -16.74 -7.94 8.44
CA ALA A 96 -16.76 -7.48 7.06
C ALA A 96 -16.49 -5.96 6.97
N LYS A 97 -17.08 -5.18 7.89
CA LYS A 97 -16.94 -3.73 7.92
C LYS A 97 -15.55 -3.34 8.41
N ASP A 98 -15.06 -3.98 9.45
CA ASP A 98 -13.72 -3.71 9.98
C ASP A 98 -12.65 -4.09 8.97
N ALA A 99 -12.79 -5.23 8.28
CA ALA A 99 -11.89 -5.61 7.20
C ALA A 99 -11.90 -4.60 6.04
N ALA A 100 -13.09 -4.12 5.63
CA ALA A 100 -13.21 -3.11 4.58
C ALA A 100 -12.59 -1.75 4.99
N VAL A 101 -12.77 -1.34 6.25
CA VAL A 101 -12.19 -0.11 6.79
C VAL A 101 -10.65 -0.20 6.85
N ILE A 102 -10.12 -1.34 7.28
CA ILE A 102 -8.67 -1.58 7.31
C ILE A 102 -8.09 -1.55 5.89
N ALA A 103 -8.72 -2.25 4.94
CA ALA A 103 -8.28 -2.23 3.55
C ALA A 103 -8.30 -0.81 2.95
N ALA A 104 -9.38 -0.06 3.17
CA ALA A 104 -9.48 1.32 2.68
C ALA A 104 -8.42 2.25 3.30
N ARG A 105 -8.06 2.03 4.58
CA ARG A 105 -6.97 2.78 5.23
C ARG A 105 -5.62 2.45 4.61
N ASP A 106 -5.35 1.17 4.39
CA ASP A 106 -4.07 0.73 3.84
C ASP A 106 -3.90 1.18 2.38
N ASP A 107 -4.96 1.17 1.58
CA ASP A 107 -4.97 1.75 0.23
C ASP A 107 -4.73 3.26 0.23
N ALA A 108 -5.34 3.99 1.18
CA ALA A 108 -5.13 5.43 1.31
C ALA A 108 -3.68 5.76 1.70
N GLU A 109 -3.06 4.95 2.56
CA GLU A 109 -1.66 5.14 2.96
C GLU A 109 -0.71 4.81 1.80
N LEU A 110 -0.99 3.75 1.03
CA LEU A 110 -0.22 3.44 -0.17
C LEU A 110 -0.29 4.57 -1.21
N ALA A 111 -1.49 5.14 -1.40
CA ALA A 111 -1.69 6.29 -2.29
C ALA A 111 -0.93 7.53 -1.79
N ARG A 112 -0.89 7.78 -0.47
CA ARG A 112 -0.10 8.86 0.13
C ARG A 112 1.39 8.71 -0.15
N ILE A 113 1.95 7.53 0.06
CA ILE A 113 3.36 7.22 -0.20
C ILE A 113 3.67 7.39 -1.69
N ALA A 114 2.82 6.89 -2.58
CA ALA A 114 3.00 7.03 -4.02
C ALA A 114 2.99 8.50 -4.48
N ALA A 115 2.13 9.34 -3.87
CA ALA A 115 2.08 10.76 -4.14
C ALA A 115 3.35 11.49 -3.66
N GLU A 116 3.87 11.11 -2.48
CA GLU A 116 5.12 11.65 -1.93
C GLU A 116 6.32 11.33 -2.83
N ILE A 117 6.47 10.07 -3.24
CA ILE A 117 7.52 9.64 -4.19
C ILE A 117 7.41 10.38 -5.52
N SER A 118 6.18 10.58 -6.02
CA SER A 118 5.94 11.29 -7.28
C SER A 118 6.29 12.77 -7.18
N ALA A 119 6.06 13.40 -6.03
CA ALA A 119 6.43 14.80 -5.79
C ALA A 119 7.95 14.97 -5.73
N ASP A 120 8.65 14.07 -5.04
CA ASP A 120 10.12 14.07 -4.98
C ASP A 120 10.75 13.87 -6.36
N ALA A 121 10.25 12.90 -7.14
CA ALA A 121 10.72 12.64 -8.49
C ALA A 121 10.45 13.84 -9.43
N ALA A 122 9.34 14.55 -9.26
CA ALA A 122 9.04 15.75 -10.03
C ALA A 122 9.98 16.90 -9.68
N GLU A 123 10.39 17.03 -8.42
CA GLU A 123 11.33 18.06 -7.97
C GLU A 123 12.75 17.77 -8.47
N GLU A 124 13.20 16.51 -8.42
CA GLU A 124 14.46 16.09 -9.05
C GLU A 124 14.45 16.38 -10.56
N ALA A 125 13.35 16.04 -11.26
CA ALA A 125 13.23 16.30 -12.69
C ALA A 125 13.31 17.80 -13.04
N LYS A 126 12.76 18.69 -12.19
CA LYS A 126 12.92 20.15 -12.37
C LYS A 126 14.37 20.58 -12.26
N GLN A 127 15.13 20.03 -11.29
CA GLN A 127 16.54 20.38 -11.13
C GLN A 127 17.37 19.95 -12.34
N PHE A 128 17.08 18.80 -12.93
CA PHE A 128 17.73 18.39 -14.19
C PHE A 128 17.29 19.22 -15.40
N ALA A 129 16.02 19.63 -15.46
CA ALA A 129 15.50 20.42 -16.58
C ALA A 129 16.02 21.87 -16.60
N GLN A 130 16.49 22.41 -15.47
CA GLN A 130 16.99 23.79 -15.38
C GLN A 130 18.32 24.02 -16.11
N GLY A 131 19.03 22.97 -16.55
CA GLY A 131 20.29 23.09 -17.27
C GLY A 131 21.40 23.76 -16.43
N PRO A 132 22.64 23.84 -16.96
CA PRO A 132 23.69 24.59 -16.30
C PRO A 132 23.35 26.08 -16.28
N THR A 133 23.57 26.74 -15.14
CA THR A 133 23.36 28.19 -15.03
C THR A 133 24.35 28.96 -15.89
N ASP A 134 24.05 30.20 -16.26
CA ASP A 134 24.95 31.07 -17.04
C ASP A 134 26.34 31.20 -16.37
N GLU A 135 26.40 31.20 -15.04
CA GLU A 135 27.66 31.19 -14.27
C GLU A 135 28.45 29.88 -14.44
N GLN A 136 27.76 28.73 -14.49
CA GLN A 136 28.41 27.44 -14.73
C GLN A 136 28.94 27.33 -16.17
N VAL A 137 28.20 27.89 -17.12
CA VAL A 137 28.64 27.99 -18.53
C VAL A 137 29.83 28.93 -18.66
N ASP A 138 29.81 30.08 -17.99
CA ASP A 138 30.90 31.06 -18.00
C ASP A 138 32.18 30.51 -17.33
N GLU A 139 32.07 29.84 -16.19
CA GLU A 139 33.21 29.17 -15.55
C GLU A 139 33.77 28.03 -16.40
N ALA A 140 32.92 27.24 -17.06
CA ALA A 140 33.36 26.20 -17.99
C ALA A 140 34.09 26.82 -19.19
N PHE A 141 33.57 27.92 -19.74
CA PHE A 141 34.20 28.64 -20.84
C PHE A 141 35.55 29.24 -20.44
N LYS A 142 35.64 29.88 -19.27
CA LYS A 142 36.91 30.38 -18.71
C LYS A 142 37.93 29.27 -18.54
N ARG A 143 37.51 28.10 -18.06
CA ARG A 143 38.41 26.95 -17.86
C ARG A 143 38.90 26.36 -19.18
N ALA A 144 38.04 26.28 -20.20
CA ALA A 144 38.40 25.84 -21.54
C ALA A 144 39.27 26.87 -22.29
N SER A 145 39.09 28.15 -21.99
CA SER A 145 39.84 29.27 -22.60
C SER A 145 41.17 29.56 -21.88
N ARG A 146 41.47 28.88 -20.77
CA ARG A 146 42.79 28.98 -20.14
C ARG A 146 43.82 28.39 -21.11
N PRO A 147 44.87 29.14 -21.48
CA PRO A 147 45.92 28.60 -22.33
C PRO A 147 46.46 27.33 -21.68
N SER A 148 46.44 26.22 -22.41
CA SER A 148 47.10 25.01 -21.98
C SER A 148 48.59 25.31 -21.85
N ASN A 149 49.18 25.09 -20.67
CA ASN A 149 50.64 25.18 -20.50
C ASN A 149 51.40 24.11 -21.31
N LEU A 150 50.70 23.29 -22.10
CA LEU A 150 51.27 22.41 -23.10
C LEU A 150 51.76 23.21 -24.30
N ALA A 151 53.07 23.25 -24.48
CA ALA A 151 53.72 23.66 -25.72
C ALA A 151 54.35 22.44 -26.41
N LEU A 152 54.50 22.49 -27.73
CA LEU A 152 55.26 21.52 -28.50
C LEU A 152 56.69 22.02 -28.68
N ALA A 153 57.67 21.19 -28.30
CA ALA A 153 59.06 21.52 -28.55
C ALA A 153 59.36 21.37 -30.05
N PRO A 154 60.44 21.99 -30.57
CA PRO A 154 60.81 21.90 -31.99
C PRO A 154 61.01 20.46 -32.49
N ASP A 155 61.21 19.50 -31.60
CA ASP A 155 61.35 18.06 -31.84
C ASP A 155 60.02 17.28 -31.74
N GLY A 156 58.91 17.96 -31.49
CA GLY A 156 57.56 17.37 -31.46
C GLY A 156 57.14 16.77 -30.12
N VAL A 157 57.93 16.92 -29.05
CA VAL A 157 57.58 16.38 -27.72
C VAL A 157 56.71 17.39 -26.96
N PRO A 158 55.56 16.98 -26.38
CA PRO A 158 54.73 17.86 -25.57
C PRO A 158 55.39 18.14 -24.20
N TYR A 159 55.46 19.41 -23.80
CA TYR A 159 56.04 19.82 -22.50
C TYR A 159 55.20 20.88 -21.79
N ILE A 160 55.36 20.97 -20.45
CA ILE A 160 54.65 21.92 -19.59
C ILE A 160 55.59 23.09 -19.24
N LEU A 161 55.20 24.32 -19.60
CA LEU A 161 55.92 25.53 -19.19
C LEU A 161 55.65 25.85 -17.72
N LEU A 162 56.68 25.75 -16.88
CA LEU A 162 56.65 26.10 -15.46
C LEU A 162 57.48 27.38 -15.21
N GLY A 163 56.84 28.54 -15.39
CA GLY A 163 57.33 29.83 -14.87
C GLY A 163 57.92 30.79 -15.91
N ALA A 164 57.65 32.07 -15.71
CA ALA A 164 58.28 33.18 -16.40
C ALA A 164 59.44 33.68 -15.54
N ASN A 165 60.68 33.48 -16.00
CA ASN A 165 61.90 34.27 -15.78
C ASN A 165 63.15 33.36 -15.88
N ASP A 166 63.89 33.52 -16.98
CA ASP A 166 65.27 33.14 -17.31
C ASP A 166 65.80 31.71 -17.03
N ILE A 167 64.97 30.78 -16.55
CA ILE A 167 65.32 29.36 -16.53
C ILE A 167 64.12 28.57 -17.03
N THR A 168 64.27 27.98 -18.22
CA THR A 168 63.26 27.03 -18.71
C THR A 168 63.57 25.66 -18.12
N VAL A 169 62.62 25.14 -17.35
CA VAL A 169 62.66 23.78 -16.80
C VAL A 169 61.86 22.86 -17.72
N TYR A 170 62.49 21.81 -18.23
CA TYR A 170 61.86 20.78 -19.04
C TYR A 170 61.79 19.49 -18.24
N GLN A 171 60.63 18.84 -18.18
CA GLN A 171 60.55 17.47 -17.69
C GLN A 171 60.49 16.52 -18.89
N GLY A 172 61.50 15.67 -19.03
CA GLY A 172 61.53 14.64 -20.05
C GLY A 172 60.48 13.55 -19.80
N THR A 173 60.10 12.82 -20.84
CA THR A 173 59.21 11.65 -20.73
C THR A 173 59.82 10.50 -19.92
N ASP A 174 61.10 10.57 -19.61
CA ASP A 174 61.84 9.68 -18.71
C ASP A 174 61.72 10.07 -17.22
N GLY A 175 61.03 11.18 -16.92
CA GLY A 175 60.82 11.69 -15.56
C GLY A 175 61.93 12.59 -15.04
N ASN A 176 63.00 12.82 -15.81
CA ASN A 176 64.11 13.69 -15.42
C ASN A 176 63.84 15.16 -15.78
N TYR A 177 64.41 16.08 -15.01
CA TYR A 177 64.31 17.52 -15.25
C TYR A 177 65.60 18.07 -15.87
N TYR A 178 65.46 18.86 -16.93
CA TYR A 178 66.54 19.54 -17.63
C TYR A 178 66.37 21.05 -17.54
N PHE A 179 67.47 21.78 -17.49
CA PHE A 179 67.49 23.23 -17.30
C PHE A 179 68.25 23.88 -18.45
N THR A 180 67.67 24.90 -19.10
CA THR A 180 68.39 25.78 -20.01
C THR A 180 68.26 27.22 -19.55
N GLY A 181 69.39 27.90 -19.41
CA GLY A 181 69.49 29.36 -19.28
C GLY A 181 70.01 29.99 -20.56
#